data_AF-A1JKN4-F1
#
_entry.id   AF-A1JKN4-F1
#
_cell.length_a   1.000
_cell.length_b   1.000
_cell.length_c   1.000
_cell.angle_alpha   90.00
_cell.angle_beta   90.00
_cell.angle_gamma   90.00
#
_symmetry.space_group_name_H-M   'P 1'
#
loop_
_entity.id
_entity.type
_entity.pdbx_description
1 polymer ?
#
loop_
_entity_poly.entity_id
_entity_poly.type
_entity_poly.pdbx_seq_one_letter_code
_entity_poly.pdbx_strand_id
1 'polypeptide(L)'
;MDYIHIVVVALLTGMTALLSHRSVAVFHDGIRPILPQLVEGNMSRREAGSIAFGLSVGFIASVGISFTLSTGLLNSWLLFLPTDIIGVLAINSYLAFALGAAWGILALTSLPAVNTALTSLPVNFIGSLGELSSPVISAFALFPLVAIFYQFGWKTAVVSAFIVLLTRLIITRFTGLFPESIEIFVGMILLIGIAIAQDLRAKTHLGGGGGHSVFEERTQRIIKNLPMLAIVGGLISAVASMKIFGGSEVSIYTLAKAYAPGITPEESLALIHQASLAEFMRGLGFVPLIATTALATGVYAVAGFTFVFVVGYLVPNPLLAGIIGAVVISLEVLMLRSIGKWLGRFPSVRNASDNIRNAMNLLMEYALLIGAIFASIKMAGYTGFTITTALYFLNEAIGRPVMKIAAPVVAVIIAGIVLNLFYWLGLFVPA
;
A
#
# COMPACT_ATOMS: atom_id res chain seq x y z
N MET A 1 -3.10 -21.89 -14.33
CA MET A 1 -2.31 -20.65 -14.40
C MET A 1 -1.90 -20.47 -15.84
N ASP A 2 -2.24 -19.34 -16.46
CA ASP A 2 -1.83 -19.05 -17.83
C ASP A 2 -0.35 -18.62 -17.83
N TYR A 3 0.45 -19.14 -18.77
CA TYR A 3 1.87 -18.81 -18.90
C TYR A 3 2.08 -17.30 -19.09
N ILE A 4 1.12 -16.61 -19.70
CA ILE A 4 1.18 -15.16 -19.88
C ILE A 4 1.16 -14.40 -18.54
N HIS A 5 0.43 -14.88 -17.53
CA HIS A 5 0.40 -14.25 -16.21
C HIS A 5 1.79 -14.31 -15.55
N ILE A 6 2.47 -15.45 -15.67
CA ILE A 6 3.81 -15.65 -15.12
C ILE A 6 4.80 -14.68 -15.78
N VAL A 7 4.78 -14.60 -17.11
CA VAL A 7 5.69 -13.72 -17.85
C VAL A 7 5.46 -12.25 -17.48
N VAL A 8 4.21 -11.77 -17.49
CA VAL A 8 3.94 -10.35 -17.22
C VAL A 8 4.22 -9.98 -15.76
N VAL A 9 3.91 -10.86 -14.79
CA VAL A 9 4.27 -10.64 -13.38
C VAL A 9 5.79 -10.67 -13.17
N ALA A 10 6.51 -11.57 -13.83
CA ALA A 10 7.97 -11.64 -13.78
C ALA A 10 8.61 -10.37 -14.37
N LEU A 11 8.11 -9.88 -15.51
CA LEU A 11 8.58 -8.62 -16.11
C LEU A 11 8.29 -7.44 -15.19
N LEU A 12 7.09 -7.36 -14.61
CA LEU A 12 6.70 -6.31 -13.68
C LEU A 12 7.66 -6.27 -12.48
N THR A 13 7.81 -7.38 -11.78
CA THR A 13 8.64 -7.46 -10.56
C THR A 13 10.14 -7.33 -10.85
N GLY A 14 10.61 -7.82 -12.00
CA GLY A 14 11.98 -7.59 -12.45
C GLY A 14 12.24 -6.11 -12.73
N MET A 15 11.30 -5.42 -13.40
CA MET A 15 11.42 -4.00 -13.67
C MET A 15 11.34 -3.15 -12.40
N THR A 16 10.46 -3.46 -11.44
CA THR A 16 10.39 -2.72 -10.18
C THR A 16 11.67 -2.89 -9.35
N ALA A 17 12.25 -4.09 -9.30
CA ALA A 17 13.55 -4.32 -8.67
C ALA A 17 14.68 -3.53 -9.37
N LEU A 18 14.66 -3.48 -10.71
CA LEU A 18 15.63 -2.69 -11.48
C LEU A 18 15.50 -1.18 -11.20
N LEU A 19 14.27 -0.66 -11.10
CA LEU A 19 14.03 0.75 -10.76
C LEU A 19 14.54 1.09 -9.36
N SER A 20 14.31 0.20 -8.39
CA SER A 20 14.82 0.34 -7.02
C SER A 20 16.35 0.32 -7.01
N HIS A 21 16.97 -0.62 -7.73
CA HIS A 21 18.43 -0.74 -7.84
C HIS A 21 19.10 0.52 -8.40
N ARG A 22 18.45 1.19 -9.34
CA ARG A 22 18.90 2.45 -9.96
C ARG A 22 18.44 3.70 -9.19
N SER A 23 17.72 3.53 -8.08
CA SER A 23 17.14 4.62 -7.30
C SER A 23 16.34 5.58 -8.17
N VAL A 24 15.51 5.00 -9.05
CA VAL A 24 14.59 5.75 -9.94
C VAL A 24 13.19 5.77 -9.35
N ALA A 25 12.72 4.62 -8.86
CA ALA A 25 11.45 4.52 -8.18
C ALA A 25 11.48 3.38 -7.15
N VAL A 26 10.69 3.54 -6.09
CA VAL A 26 10.39 2.51 -5.09
C VAL A 26 8.90 2.55 -4.74
N PHE A 27 8.38 1.45 -4.23
CA PHE A 27 7.01 1.41 -3.73
C PHE A 27 6.93 1.94 -2.29
N HIS A 28 7.87 1.55 -1.43
CA HIS A 28 7.88 2.00 -0.05
C HIS A 28 8.31 3.47 0.05
N ASP A 29 7.38 4.35 0.42
CA ASP A 29 7.63 5.79 0.53
C ASP A 29 8.78 6.11 1.51
N GLY A 30 8.85 5.42 2.66
CA GLY A 30 9.95 5.57 3.63
C GLY A 30 11.35 5.24 3.09
N ILE A 31 11.47 4.55 1.95
CA ILE A 31 12.77 4.28 1.31
C ILE A 31 13.20 5.47 0.43
N ARG A 32 12.28 6.29 -0.09
CA ARG A 32 12.63 7.41 -0.98
C ARG A 32 13.65 8.38 -0.36
N PRO A 33 13.53 8.80 0.91
CA PRO A 33 14.49 9.73 1.51
C PRO A 33 15.91 9.19 1.68
N ILE A 34 16.10 7.87 1.72
CA ILE A 34 17.42 7.26 1.94
C ILE A 34 18.18 7.00 0.65
N LEU A 35 17.48 6.79 -0.47
CA LEU A 35 18.11 6.44 -1.75
C LEU A 35 19.01 7.53 -2.36
N PRO A 36 18.77 8.84 -2.17
CA PRO A 36 19.74 9.86 -2.54
C PRO A 36 21.11 9.63 -1.91
N GLN A 37 21.16 9.22 -0.64
CA GLN A 37 22.42 8.95 0.08
C GLN A 37 23.20 7.79 -0.55
N LEU A 38 22.49 6.78 -1.07
CA LEU A 38 23.09 5.67 -1.80
C LEU A 38 23.68 6.12 -3.15
N VAL A 39 22.99 7.02 -3.85
CA VAL A 39 23.43 7.52 -5.17
C VAL A 39 24.60 8.48 -5.05
N GLU A 40 24.60 9.29 -3.98
CA GLU A 40 25.65 10.27 -3.67
C GLU A 40 26.89 9.61 -3.04
N GLY A 41 26.84 8.30 -2.72
CA GLY A 41 27.96 7.54 -2.15
C GLY A 41 28.13 7.68 -0.64
N ASN A 42 27.19 8.35 0.04
CA ASN A 42 27.21 8.56 1.49
C ASN A 42 26.73 7.34 2.29
N MET A 43 26.10 6.36 1.63
CA MET A 43 25.57 5.15 2.26
C MET A 43 25.91 3.92 1.42
N SER A 44 26.24 2.80 2.06
CA SER A 44 26.47 1.53 1.35
C SER A 44 25.16 0.84 0.95
N ARG A 45 25.16 0.04 -0.12
CA ARG A 45 23.99 -0.77 -0.53
C ARG A 45 23.50 -1.70 0.58
N ARG A 46 24.42 -2.26 1.38
CA ARG A 46 24.10 -3.16 2.48
C ARG A 46 23.34 -2.44 3.60
N GLU A 47 23.79 -1.24 3.94
CA GLU A 47 23.14 -0.39 4.94
C GLU A 47 21.76 0.06 4.46
N ALA A 48 21.67 0.61 3.23
CA ALA A 48 20.41 1.00 2.61
C ALA A 48 19.43 -0.19 2.53
N GLY A 49 19.93 -1.38 2.20
CA GLY A 49 19.14 -2.60 2.12
C GLY A 49 18.65 -3.09 3.48
N SER A 50 19.45 -2.93 4.54
CA SER A 50 19.01 -3.22 5.92
C SER A 50 17.89 -2.29 6.35
N ILE A 51 17.97 -1.01 6.02
CA ILE A 51 16.90 -0.03 6.29
C ILE A 51 15.65 -0.38 5.47
N ALA A 52 15.81 -0.67 4.17
CA ALA A 52 14.71 -1.07 3.28
C ALA A 52 14.00 -2.34 3.80
N PHE A 53 14.76 -3.34 4.25
CA PHE A 53 14.23 -4.56 4.85
C PHE A 53 13.46 -4.25 6.14
N GLY A 54 14.07 -3.49 7.06
CA GLY A 54 13.43 -3.10 8.32
C GLY A 54 12.13 -2.31 8.12
N LEU A 55 12.07 -1.40 7.14
CA LEU A 55 10.84 -0.65 6.87
C LEU A 55 9.74 -1.54 6.25
N SER A 56 10.12 -2.54 5.44
CA SER A 56 9.19 -3.24 4.56
C SER A 56 8.71 -4.59 5.07
N VAL A 57 9.54 -5.35 5.80
CA VAL A 57 9.24 -6.74 6.19
C VAL A 57 7.93 -6.86 6.98
N GLY A 58 7.63 -5.83 7.78
CA GLY A 58 6.42 -5.75 8.57
C GLY A 58 5.17 -5.71 7.71
N PHE A 59 5.17 -4.88 6.67
CA PHE A 59 4.07 -4.76 5.72
C PHE A 59 3.95 -5.98 4.79
N ILE A 60 5.07 -6.60 4.42
CA ILE A 60 5.06 -7.84 3.62
C ILE A 60 4.35 -8.95 4.39
N ALA A 61 4.73 -9.17 5.65
CA ALA A 61 4.15 -10.21 6.49
C ALA A 61 2.69 -9.91 6.86
N SER A 62 2.39 -8.65 7.22
CA SER A 62 1.06 -8.27 7.67
C SER A 62 0.06 -8.11 6.53
N VAL A 63 0.27 -7.15 5.63
CA VAL A 63 -0.68 -6.80 4.58
C VAL A 63 -0.47 -7.69 3.36
N GLY A 64 0.77 -7.88 2.95
CA GLY A 64 1.14 -8.62 1.74
C GLY A 64 0.63 -10.05 1.76
N ILE A 65 1.13 -10.86 2.68
CA ILE A 65 0.75 -12.28 2.76
C ILE A 65 -0.72 -12.42 3.17
N SER A 66 -1.17 -11.71 4.21
CA SER A 66 -2.54 -11.90 4.71
C SER A 66 -3.60 -11.59 3.67
N PHE A 67 -3.47 -10.49 2.93
CA PHE A 67 -4.49 -10.11 1.96
C PHE A 67 -4.50 -11.08 0.79
N THR A 68 -3.31 -11.50 0.33
CA THR A 68 -3.22 -12.49 -0.75
C THR A 68 -3.80 -13.84 -0.35
N LEU A 69 -3.55 -14.31 0.87
CA LEU A 69 -4.15 -15.56 1.35
C LEU A 69 -5.67 -15.46 1.49
N SER A 70 -6.18 -14.33 2.00
CA SER A 70 -7.63 -14.15 2.18
C SER A 70 -8.39 -13.94 0.86
N THR A 71 -7.76 -13.32 -0.14
CA THR A 71 -8.46 -12.91 -1.38
C THR A 71 -8.14 -13.78 -2.59
N GLY A 72 -7.02 -14.51 -2.55
CA GLY A 72 -6.48 -15.20 -3.72
C GLY A 72 -5.89 -14.27 -4.78
N LEU A 73 -5.79 -12.96 -4.51
CA LEU A 73 -5.20 -11.97 -5.42
C LEU A 73 -3.80 -11.56 -4.96
N LEU A 74 -2.90 -11.30 -5.90
CA LEU A 74 -1.64 -10.64 -5.60
C LEU A 74 -1.90 -9.18 -5.19
N ASN A 75 -0.97 -8.59 -4.44
CA ASN A 75 -1.07 -7.20 -4.04
C ASN A 75 0.26 -6.46 -4.06
N SER A 76 0.19 -5.14 -4.01
CA SER A 76 1.35 -4.27 -4.15
C SER A 76 2.38 -4.43 -3.02
N TRP A 77 1.95 -4.75 -1.79
CA TRP A 77 2.88 -5.02 -0.68
C TRP A 77 3.64 -6.32 -0.87
N LEU A 78 2.96 -7.37 -1.36
CA LEU A 78 3.60 -8.66 -1.61
C LEU A 78 4.54 -8.62 -2.82
N LEU A 79 4.18 -7.87 -3.88
CA LEU A 79 5.01 -7.81 -5.08
C LEU A 79 6.13 -6.78 -4.95
N PHE A 80 5.82 -5.53 -4.57
CA PHE A 80 6.75 -4.42 -4.76
C PHE A 80 7.69 -4.20 -3.59
N LEU A 81 7.27 -4.43 -2.35
CA LEU A 81 8.15 -4.26 -1.19
C LEU A 81 9.35 -5.23 -1.21
N PRO A 82 9.19 -6.52 -1.54
CA PRO A 82 10.34 -7.39 -1.73
C PRO A 82 11.22 -6.94 -2.90
N THR A 83 10.64 -6.45 -3.99
CA THR A 83 11.44 -5.94 -5.12
C THR A 83 12.20 -4.66 -4.76
N ASP A 84 11.67 -3.82 -3.86
CA ASP A 84 12.41 -2.68 -3.33
C ASP A 84 13.65 -3.16 -2.58
N ILE A 85 13.49 -4.12 -1.66
CA ILE A 85 14.60 -4.71 -0.88
C ILE A 85 15.63 -5.36 -1.81
N ILE A 86 15.18 -6.25 -2.70
CA ILE A 86 16.02 -6.97 -3.66
C ILE A 86 16.78 -5.98 -4.55
N GLY A 87 16.09 -4.96 -5.06
CA GLY A 87 16.68 -3.94 -5.92
C GLY A 87 17.78 -3.14 -5.21
N VAL A 88 17.52 -2.65 -4.00
CA VAL A 88 18.51 -1.90 -3.22
C VAL A 88 19.75 -2.74 -2.92
N LEU A 89 19.56 -4.00 -2.51
CA LEU A 89 20.63 -4.92 -2.14
C LEU A 89 21.43 -5.47 -3.33
N ALA A 90 20.81 -5.58 -4.50
CA ALA A 90 21.44 -6.18 -5.67
C ALA A 90 22.73 -5.44 -6.07
N ILE A 91 23.77 -6.22 -6.38
CA ILE A 91 25.10 -5.71 -6.72
C ILE A 91 25.12 -5.10 -8.13
N ASN A 92 24.35 -5.67 -9.06
CA ASN A 92 24.25 -5.20 -10.43
C ASN A 92 22.80 -5.21 -10.94
N SER A 93 22.55 -4.48 -12.03
CA SER A 93 21.22 -4.28 -12.61
C SER A 93 20.58 -5.57 -13.15
N TYR A 94 21.38 -6.48 -13.72
CA TYR A 94 20.87 -7.74 -14.26
C TYR A 94 20.41 -8.67 -13.15
N LEU A 95 21.17 -8.74 -12.05
CA LEU A 95 20.82 -9.51 -10.86
C LEU A 95 19.59 -8.93 -10.18
N ALA A 96 19.47 -7.60 -10.09
CA ALA A 96 18.27 -6.95 -9.58
C ALA A 96 17.03 -7.38 -10.37
N PHE A 97 17.09 -7.31 -11.70
CA PHE A 97 16.00 -7.73 -12.56
C PHE A 97 15.69 -9.23 -12.42
N ALA A 98 16.72 -10.09 -12.47
CA ALA A 98 16.55 -11.53 -12.40
C ALA A 98 15.94 -11.99 -11.07
N LEU A 99 16.44 -11.45 -9.93
CA LEU A 99 15.90 -11.77 -8.61
C LEU A 99 14.50 -11.19 -8.40
N GLY A 100 14.23 -9.99 -8.91
CA GLY A 100 12.89 -9.41 -8.91
C GLY A 100 11.90 -10.29 -9.68
N ALA A 101 12.26 -10.69 -10.90
CA ALA A 101 11.46 -11.59 -11.73
C ALA A 101 11.24 -12.95 -11.06
N ALA A 102 12.28 -13.54 -10.46
CA ALA A 102 12.19 -14.78 -9.70
C ALA A 102 11.22 -14.66 -8.52
N TRP A 103 11.22 -13.52 -7.82
CA TRP A 103 10.25 -13.24 -6.76
C TRP A 103 8.82 -13.20 -7.28
N GLY A 104 8.55 -12.50 -8.39
CA GLY A 104 7.21 -12.46 -8.99
C GLY A 104 6.70 -13.84 -9.41
N ILE A 105 7.57 -14.66 -10.01
CA ILE A 105 7.25 -16.05 -10.37
C ILE A 105 6.92 -16.84 -9.10
N LEU A 106 7.75 -16.75 -8.07
CA LEU A 106 7.53 -17.45 -6.81
C LEU A 106 6.22 -17.04 -6.15
N ALA A 107 5.95 -15.73 -6.04
CA ALA A 107 4.75 -15.21 -5.41
C ALA A 107 3.47 -15.66 -6.13
N LEU A 108 3.47 -15.62 -7.47
CA LEU A 108 2.31 -16.06 -8.25
C LEU A 108 2.13 -17.59 -8.22
N THR A 109 3.20 -18.36 -8.42
CA THR A 109 3.12 -19.83 -8.57
C THR A 109 2.95 -20.56 -7.25
N SER A 110 3.44 -20.00 -6.14
CA SER A 110 3.25 -20.58 -4.81
C SER A 110 1.83 -20.41 -4.27
N LEU A 111 1.08 -19.40 -4.75
CA LEU A 111 -0.23 -19.07 -4.19
C LEU A 111 -1.23 -20.25 -4.21
N PRO A 112 -1.43 -20.99 -5.31
CA PRO A 112 -2.33 -22.15 -5.31
C PRO A 112 -1.86 -23.28 -4.38
N ALA A 113 -0.55 -23.54 -4.33
CA ALA A 113 0.03 -24.60 -3.50
C ALA A 113 -0.13 -24.27 -2.02
N VAL A 114 0.18 -23.03 -1.63
CA VAL A 114 -0.01 -22.52 -0.27
C VAL A 114 -1.49 -22.54 0.08
N ASN A 115 -2.37 -22.00 -0.77
CA ASN A 115 -3.80 -21.99 -0.50
C ASN A 115 -4.36 -23.41 -0.30
N THR A 116 -4.00 -24.36 -1.18
CA THR A 116 -4.40 -25.77 -1.05
C THR A 116 -3.91 -26.38 0.27
N ALA A 117 -2.62 -26.20 0.60
CA ALA A 117 -2.03 -26.74 1.82
C ALA A 117 -2.64 -26.15 3.10
N LEU A 118 -3.06 -24.90 3.07
CA LEU A 118 -3.65 -24.23 4.23
C LEU A 118 -5.15 -24.49 4.35
N THR A 119 -5.88 -24.68 3.24
CA THR A 119 -7.30 -25.07 3.25
C THR A 119 -7.54 -26.53 3.62
N SER A 120 -6.54 -27.40 3.45
CA SER A 120 -6.63 -28.80 3.89
C SER A 120 -6.43 -28.99 5.39
N LEU A 121 -6.06 -27.94 6.11
CA LEU A 121 -5.89 -27.98 7.55
C LEU A 121 -7.25 -28.03 8.27
N PRO A 122 -7.38 -28.83 9.35
CA PRO A 122 -8.61 -28.93 10.14
C PRO A 122 -9.12 -27.60 10.70
N VAL A 123 -8.20 -26.72 11.12
CA VAL A 123 -8.54 -25.39 11.62
C VAL A 123 -8.40 -24.38 10.49
N ASN A 124 -9.53 -23.79 10.07
CA ASN A 124 -9.59 -22.82 8.99
C ASN A 124 -9.05 -21.45 9.41
N PHE A 125 -7.73 -21.27 9.27
CA PHE A 125 -7.14 -19.97 9.54
C PHE A 125 -7.19 -19.01 8.34
N ILE A 126 -7.25 -19.46 7.09
CA ILE A 126 -7.37 -18.57 5.92
C ILE A 126 -8.68 -17.77 5.98
N GLY A 127 -9.81 -18.44 6.20
CA GLY A 127 -11.11 -17.78 6.32
C GLY A 127 -11.19 -16.83 7.52
N SER A 128 -10.37 -17.08 8.54
CA SER A 128 -10.23 -16.24 9.73
C SER A 128 -9.34 -15.01 9.47
N LEU A 129 -8.26 -15.15 8.69
CA LEU A 129 -7.40 -14.03 8.28
C LEU A 129 -8.16 -12.96 7.48
N GLY A 130 -9.28 -13.31 6.83
CA GLY A 130 -10.16 -12.32 6.19
C GLY A 130 -10.71 -11.25 7.15
N GLU A 131 -10.76 -11.52 8.45
CA GLU A 131 -11.18 -10.53 9.47
C GLU A 131 -10.16 -9.41 9.67
N LEU A 132 -8.92 -9.58 9.21
CA LEU A 132 -7.91 -8.51 9.22
C LEU A 132 -8.32 -7.33 8.33
N SER A 133 -9.14 -7.58 7.31
CA SER A 133 -9.50 -6.61 6.29
C SER A 133 -10.32 -5.43 6.81
N SER A 134 -11.39 -5.71 7.56
CA SER A 134 -12.41 -4.71 7.88
C SER A 134 -11.88 -3.59 8.79
N PRO A 135 -11.13 -3.91 9.87
CA PRO A 135 -10.49 -2.88 10.68
C PRO A 135 -9.44 -2.11 9.88
N VAL A 136 -8.64 -2.78 9.04
CA VAL A 136 -7.59 -2.14 8.24
C VAL A 136 -8.19 -1.12 7.28
N ILE A 137 -9.19 -1.50 6.49
CA ILE A 137 -9.81 -0.60 5.51
C ILE A 137 -10.48 0.61 6.20
N SER A 138 -11.21 0.35 7.29
CA SER A 138 -11.94 1.39 8.02
C SER A 138 -11.01 2.36 8.75
N ALA A 139 -10.00 1.84 9.45
CA ALA A 139 -9.05 2.68 10.19
C ALA A 139 -8.13 3.43 9.23
N PHE A 140 -7.67 2.79 8.17
CA PHE A 140 -6.83 3.43 7.17
C PHE A 140 -7.51 4.66 6.57
N ALA A 141 -8.83 4.61 6.34
CA ALA A 141 -9.59 5.75 5.82
C ALA A 141 -9.45 7.05 6.64
N LEU A 142 -9.08 6.92 7.93
CA LEU A 142 -8.94 8.03 8.86
C LEU A 142 -7.53 8.65 8.87
N PHE A 143 -6.59 8.18 8.05
CA PHE A 143 -5.22 8.74 8.04
C PHE A 143 -5.18 10.26 7.80
N PRO A 144 -6.02 10.87 6.93
CA PRO A 144 -5.99 12.32 6.75
C PRO A 144 -6.44 13.04 8.02
N LEU A 145 -7.43 12.46 8.72
CA LEU A 145 -7.94 13.01 9.97
C LEU A 145 -6.87 12.99 11.06
N VAL A 146 -6.19 11.84 11.23
CA VAL A 146 -5.08 11.71 12.19
C VAL A 146 -3.91 12.64 11.82
N ALA A 147 -3.63 12.83 10.53
CA ALA A 147 -2.63 13.81 10.10
C ALA A 147 -3.03 15.25 10.45
N ILE A 148 -4.31 15.62 10.35
CA ILE A 148 -4.83 16.91 10.83
C ILE A 148 -4.61 17.05 12.34
N PHE A 149 -4.81 15.97 13.11
CA PHE A 149 -4.62 15.97 14.56
C PHE A 149 -3.18 16.32 14.93
N TYR A 150 -2.21 15.71 14.25
CA TYR A 150 -0.79 15.95 14.49
C TYR A 150 -0.33 17.34 14.03
N GLN A 151 -0.87 17.85 12.93
CA GLN A 151 -0.37 19.08 12.33
C GLN A 151 -1.01 20.36 12.88
N PHE A 152 -2.34 20.37 13.04
CA PHE A 152 -3.10 21.61 13.30
C PHE A 152 -3.74 21.65 14.69
N GLY A 153 -3.58 20.57 15.47
CA GLY A 153 -4.05 20.48 16.85
C GLY A 153 -5.53 20.15 17.00
N TRP A 154 -5.98 20.08 18.25
CA TRP A 154 -7.26 19.45 18.63
C TRP A 154 -8.53 20.20 18.17
N LYS A 155 -8.47 21.53 18.00
CA LYS A 155 -9.66 22.32 17.62
C LYS A 155 -10.09 22.05 16.18
N THR A 156 -9.14 22.15 15.24
CA THR A 156 -9.36 21.83 13.82
C THR A 156 -9.67 20.35 13.65
N ALA A 157 -8.98 19.50 14.42
CA ALA A 157 -9.22 18.07 14.48
C ALA A 157 -10.67 17.69 14.78
N VAL A 158 -11.29 18.27 15.81
CA VAL A 158 -12.68 17.94 16.18
C VAL A 158 -13.66 18.33 15.07
N VAL A 159 -13.48 19.50 14.45
CA VAL A 159 -14.34 19.95 13.33
C VAL A 159 -14.16 19.02 12.13
N SER A 160 -12.92 18.68 11.78
CA SER A 160 -12.63 17.74 10.70
C SER A 160 -13.19 16.35 10.99
N ALA A 161 -13.10 15.87 12.23
CA ALA A 161 -13.65 14.58 12.65
C ALA A 161 -15.16 14.56 12.48
N PHE A 162 -15.84 15.63 12.91
CA PHE A 162 -17.28 15.77 12.73
C PHE A 162 -17.68 15.70 11.24
N ILE A 163 -16.95 16.41 10.36
CA ILE A 163 -17.24 16.40 8.92
C ILE A 163 -16.99 15.02 8.30
N VAL A 164 -15.88 14.37 8.63
CA VAL A 164 -15.54 13.02 8.12
C VAL A 164 -16.58 11.99 8.59
N LEU A 165 -16.94 12.00 9.88
CA LEU A 165 -17.97 11.10 10.43
C LEU A 165 -19.35 11.37 9.84
N LEU A 166 -19.74 12.64 9.68
CA LEU A 166 -21.00 13.00 9.04
C LEU A 166 -21.03 12.51 7.59
N THR A 167 -19.91 12.63 6.87
CA THR A 167 -19.76 12.10 5.51
C THR A 167 -19.97 10.58 5.51
N ARG A 168 -19.34 9.84 6.44
CA ARG A 168 -19.54 8.40 6.59
C ARG A 168 -21.01 8.05 6.79
N LEU A 169 -21.69 8.74 7.71
CA LEU A 169 -23.11 8.49 8.01
C LEU A 169 -24.01 8.77 6.81
N ILE A 170 -23.74 9.84 6.06
CA ILE A 170 -24.51 10.17 4.85
C ILE A 170 -24.30 9.11 3.78
N ILE A 171 -23.06 8.73 3.50
CA ILE A 171 -22.73 7.74 2.49
C ILE A 171 -23.32 6.38 2.84
N THR A 172 -23.14 5.92 4.08
CA THR A 172 -23.67 4.62 4.54
C THR A 172 -25.20 4.58 4.58
N ARG A 173 -25.86 5.70 4.89
CA ARG A 173 -27.33 5.75 5.01
C ARG A 173 -28.05 5.95 3.68
N PHE A 174 -27.51 6.83 2.83
CA PHE A 174 -28.22 7.33 1.64
C PHE A 174 -27.62 6.85 0.32
N THR A 175 -26.48 6.15 0.35
CA THR A 175 -25.84 5.65 -0.87
C THR A 175 -25.41 4.19 -0.70
N GLY A 176 -25.11 3.51 -1.81
CA GLY A 176 -24.44 2.20 -1.82
C GLY A 176 -22.93 2.29 -2.02
N LEU A 177 -22.34 3.50 -1.91
CA LEU A 177 -20.92 3.71 -2.18
C LEU A 177 -20.06 3.25 -1.00
N PHE A 178 -18.78 2.99 -1.29
CA PHE A 178 -17.82 2.61 -0.26
C PHE A 178 -17.44 3.85 0.58
N PRO A 179 -17.83 3.92 1.87
CA PRO A 179 -17.64 5.14 2.65
C PRO A 179 -16.17 5.49 2.87
N GLU A 180 -15.30 4.48 3.02
CA GLU A 180 -13.90 4.66 3.36
C GLU A 180 -13.14 5.50 2.32
N SER A 181 -13.41 5.31 1.03
CA SER A 181 -12.73 6.07 -0.02
C SER A 181 -13.16 7.53 -0.07
N ILE A 182 -14.42 7.79 0.25
CA ILE A 182 -14.96 9.15 0.32
C ILE A 182 -14.45 9.84 1.59
N GLU A 183 -14.32 9.11 2.71
CA GLU A 183 -13.67 9.62 3.93
C GLU A 183 -12.22 10.01 3.67
N ILE A 184 -11.44 9.19 2.96
CA ILE A 184 -10.08 9.55 2.56
C ILE A 184 -10.08 10.85 1.76
N PHE A 185 -10.94 10.94 0.74
CA PHE A 185 -11.01 12.10 -0.13
C PHE A 185 -11.40 13.38 0.62
N VAL A 186 -12.48 13.33 1.40
CA VAL A 186 -12.95 14.47 2.21
C VAL A 186 -11.92 14.85 3.26
N GLY A 187 -11.34 13.87 3.94
CA GLY A 187 -10.28 14.09 4.91
C GLY A 187 -9.05 14.77 4.28
N MET A 188 -8.66 14.36 3.08
CA MET A 188 -7.55 14.99 2.34
C MET A 188 -7.89 16.40 1.87
N ILE A 189 -9.11 16.66 1.38
CA ILE A 189 -9.56 18.02 1.06
C ILE A 189 -9.49 18.91 2.29
N LEU A 190 -9.97 18.44 3.45
CA LEU A 190 -9.92 19.19 4.70
C LEU A 190 -8.47 19.47 5.10
N LEU A 191 -7.60 18.47 5.05
CA LEU A 191 -6.18 18.61 5.39
C LEU A 191 -5.51 19.67 4.50
N ILE A 192 -5.69 19.56 3.18
CA ILE A 192 -5.11 20.50 2.21
C ILE A 192 -5.72 21.90 2.38
N GLY A 193 -7.03 21.99 2.56
CA GLY A 193 -7.74 23.26 2.74
C GLY A 193 -7.30 23.99 4.01
N ILE A 194 -7.15 23.28 5.13
CA ILE A 194 -6.64 23.83 6.39
C ILE A 194 -5.18 24.26 6.24
N ALA A 195 -4.35 23.43 5.60
CA ALA A 195 -2.95 23.75 5.33
C ALA A 195 -2.81 25.05 4.51
N ILE A 196 -3.58 25.17 3.42
CA ILE A 196 -3.61 26.36 2.57
C ILE A 196 -4.09 27.57 3.35
N ALA A 197 -5.17 27.44 4.13
CA ALA A 197 -5.70 28.53 4.93
C ALA A 197 -4.71 29.03 5.98
N GLN A 198 -3.95 28.14 6.61
CA GLN A 198 -2.87 28.49 7.53
C GLN A 198 -1.75 29.25 6.81
N ASP A 199 -1.30 28.75 5.66
CA ASP A 199 -0.25 29.39 4.87
C ASP A 199 -0.68 30.76 4.35
N LEU A 200 -1.94 30.93 3.93
CA LEU A 200 -2.45 32.23 3.49
C LEU A 200 -2.51 33.25 4.63
N ARG A 201 -2.88 32.82 5.85
CA ARG A 201 -2.83 33.67 7.05
C ARG A 201 -1.38 34.02 7.43
N ALA A 202 -0.45 33.09 7.26
CA ALA A 202 0.97 33.29 7.55
C ALA A 202 1.70 34.13 6.47
N LYS A 203 1.31 34.03 5.20
CA LYS A 203 1.87 34.80 4.07
C LYS A 203 1.61 36.30 4.16
N THR A 204 0.71 36.75 5.03
CA THR A 204 0.65 38.15 5.45
C THR A 204 1.96 38.63 6.11
N HIS A 205 2.91 37.73 6.44
CA HIS A 205 4.11 38.06 7.18
C HIS A 205 5.48 37.74 6.54
N LEU A 206 5.64 36.92 5.50
CA LEU A 206 6.98 36.64 4.94
C LEU A 206 7.02 36.42 3.42
N GLY A 207 7.86 37.22 2.75
CA GLY A 207 8.21 37.13 1.33
C GLY A 207 9.11 35.93 1.01
N GLY A 208 8.97 35.44 -0.23
CA GLY A 208 9.57 34.18 -0.69
C GLY A 208 11.08 34.19 -0.88
N GLY A 209 11.67 33.00 -0.89
CA GLY A 209 13.06 32.81 -1.29
C GLY A 209 13.50 31.35 -1.39
N GLY A 210 14.13 30.99 -2.52
CA GLY A 210 15.31 30.12 -2.52
C GLY A 210 15.22 28.64 -2.94
N GLY A 211 14.05 28.05 -3.17
CA GLY A 211 13.94 26.58 -3.35
C GLY A 211 14.07 26.02 -4.79
N HIS A 212 14.22 26.85 -5.82
CA HIS A 212 13.94 26.43 -7.20
C HIS A 212 14.99 25.50 -7.84
N SER A 213 16.30 25.62 -7.53
CA SER A 213 17.33 24.86 -8.26
C SER A 213 17.36 23.37 -7.92
N VAL A 214 17.17 23.01 -6.64
CA VAL A 214 17.22 21.62 -6.17
C VAL A 214 16.04 20.80 -6.70
N PHE A 215 14.83 21.38 -6.69
CA PHE A 215 13.65 20.67 -7.21
C PHE A 215 13.70 20.45 -8.72
N GLU A 216 14.32 21.37 -9.47
CA GLU A 216 14.44 21.24 -10.92
C GLU A 216 15.36 20.08 -11.29
N GLU A 217 16.52 19.95 -10.64
CA GLU A 217 17.45 18.83 -10.86
C GLU A 217 16.79 17.47 -10.55
N ARG A 218 16.14 17.34 -9.39
CA ARG A 218 15.45 16.11 -8.98
C ARG A 218 14.29 15.76 -9.91
N THR A 219 13.55 16.76 -10.40
CA THR A 219 12.49 16.56 -11.39
C THR A 219 13.06 16.07 -12.73
N GLN A 220 14.16 16.67 -13.21
CA GLN A 220 14.81 16.25 -14.46
C GLN A 220 15.33 14.81 -14.38
N ARG A 221 15.83 14.39 -13.22
CA ARG A 221 16.23 12.99 -12.98
C ARG A 221 15.05 12.03 -13.17
N ILE A 222 13.86 12.37 -12.66
CA ILE A 222 12.65 11.55 -12.84
C ILE A 222 12.25 11.51 -14.31
N ILE A 223 12.18 12.67 -14.98
CA ILE A 223 11.81 12.79 -16.40
C ILE A 223 12.78 12.01 -17.30
N LYS A 224 14.08 12.03 -17.02
CA LYS A 224 15.08 11.27 -17.78
C LYS A 224 14.81 9.76 -17.76
N ASN A 225 14.22 9.25 -16.68
CA ASN A 225 13.88 7.84 -16.53
C ASN A 225 12.41 7.53 -16.88
N LEU A 226 11.69 8.49 -17.47
CA LEU A 226 10.29 8.33 -17.88
C LEU A 226 10.03 7.06 -18.71
N PRO A 227 10.88 6.63 -19.66
CA PRO A 227 10.62 5.39 -20.40
C PRO A 227 10.51 4.15 -19.49
N MET A 228 11.35 4.05 -18.45
CA MET A 228 11.29 2.92 -17.52
C MET A 228 10.08 3.00 -16.60
N LEU A 229 9.70 4.22 -16.18
CA LEU A 229 8.48 4.45 -15.42
C LEU A 229 7.23 4.09 -16.24
N ALA A 230 7.19 4.49 -17.52
CA ALA A 230 6.13 4.17 -18.47
C ALA A 230 5.96 2.65 -18.64
N ILE A 231 7.06 1.91 -18.82
CA ILE A 231 7.03 0.44 -18.90
C ILE A 231 6.41 -0.15 -17.63
N VAL A 232 6.83 0.30 -16.44
CA VAL A 232 6.29 -0.22 -15.17
C VAL A 232 4.82 0.15 -14.99
N GLY A 233 4.41 1.39 -15.26
CA GLY A 233 2.99 1.79 -15.18
C GLY A 233 2.10 0.99 -16.16
N GLY A 234 2.62 0.68 -17.34
CA GLY A 234 1.96 -0.21 -18.28
C GLY A 234 1.86 -1.65 -17.77
N LEU A 235 2.95 -2.22 -17.26
CA LEU A 235 2.95 -3.56 -16.68
C LEU A 235 2.00 -3.68 -15.48
N ILE A 236 1.94 -2.67 -14.60
CA ILE A 236 1.00 -2.62 -13.47
C ILE A 236 -0.45 -2.70 -13.98
N SER A 237 -0.78 -1.87 -14.96
CA SER A 237 -2.14 -1.81 -15.53
C SER A 237 -2.51 -3.11 -16.25
N ALA A 238 -1.55 -3.71 -16.97
CA ALA A 238 -1.74 -5.00 -17.62
C ALA A 238 -1.99 -6.14 -16.62
N VAL A 239 -1.21 -6.22 -15.54
CA VAL A 239 -1.39 -7.27 -14.50
C VAL A 239 -2.70 -7.08 -13.74
N ALA A 240 -3.09 -5.84 -13.44
CA ALA A 240 -4.39 -5.53 -12.83
C ALA A 240 -5.56 -5.95 -13.75
N SER A 241 -5.46 -5.70 -15.05
CA SER A 241 -6.44 -6.09 -16.08
C SER A 241 -6.62 -7.61 -16.21
N MET A 242 -5.57 -8.38 -15.88
CA MET A 242 -5.63 -9.84 -15.83
C MET A 242 -6.42 -10.40 -14.63
N LYS A 243 -6.99 -9.55 -13.76
CA LYS A 243 -7.82 -9.94 -12.60
C LYS A 243 -7.09 -10.78 -11.54
N ILE A 244 -5.77 -10.70 -11.50
CA ILE A 244 -4.92 -11.44 -10.53
C ILE A 244 -4.29 -10.53 -9.48
N PHE A 245 -4.55 -9.22 -9.53
CA PHE A 245 -3.81 -8.23 -8.75
C PHE A 245 -4.68 -7.06 -8.28
N GLY A 246 -4.70 -6.85 -6.96
CA GLY A 246 -5.29 -5.69 -6.28
C GLY A 246 -4.22 -4.68 -5.89
N GLY A 247 -4.47 -3.41 -6.21
CA GLY A 247 -3.51 -2.32 -6.13
C GLY A 247 -3.32 -1.83 -4.71
N SER A 248 -4.41 -1.79 -3.94
CA SER A 248 -4.37 -1.37 -2.55
C SER A 248 -5.46 -2.02 -1.67
N GLU A 249 -5.47 -1.65 -0.39
CA GLU A 249 -6.31 -2.16 0.67
C GLU A 249 -7.76 -1.76 0.47
N VAL A 250 -8.00 -0.60 -0.15
CA VAL A 250 -9.36 -0.10 -0.44
C VAL A 250 -10.00 -0.77 -1.66
N SER A 251 -9.22 -1.47 -2.50
CA SER A 251 -9.72 -2.11 -3.72
C SER A 251 -9.70 -3.63 -3.66
N ILE A 252 -8.67 -4.24 -3.07
CA ILE A 252 -8.41 -5.68 -3.22
C ILE A 252 -9.56 -6.58 -2.77
N TYR A 253 -10.22 -6.28 -1.66
CA TYR A 253 -11.34 -7.09 -1.17
C TYR A 253 -12.60 -6.92 -2.03
N THR A 254 -12.85 -5.71 -2.53
CA THR A 254 -13.96 -5.44 -3.46
C THR A 254 -13.72 -6.13 -4.80
N LEU A 255 -12.48 -6.14 -5.29
CA LEU A 255 -12.08 -6.88 -6.50
C LEU A 255 -12.17 -8.38 -6.29
N ALA A 256 -11.74 -8.90 -5.13
CA ALA A 256 -11.86 -10.31 -4.79
C ALA A 256 -13.33 -10.76 -4.82
N LYS A 257 -14.24 -9.94 -4.28
CA LYS A 257 -15.68 -10.14 -4.44
C LYS A 257 -16.07 -10.08 -5.91
N ALA A 258 -15.67 -9.05 -6.66
CA ALA A 258 -16.02 -8.91 -8.07
C ALA A 258 -15.61 -10.10 -8.95
N TYR A 259 -14.52 -10.79 -8.59
CA TYR A 259 -13.97 -11.92 -9.34
C TYR A 259 -14.37 -13.29 -8.77
N ALA A 260 -15.15 -13.32 -7.69
CA ALA A 260 -15.57 -14.55 -7.07
C ALA A 260 -16.51 -15.36 -7.98
N PRO A 261 -16.44 -16.70 -7.94
CA PRO A 261 -17.33 -17.55 -8.73
C PRO A 261 -18.80 -17.37 -8.28
N GLY A 262 -19.72 -17.38 -9.24
CA GLY A 262 -21.18 -17.33 -8.98
C GLY A 262 -21.79 -15.93 -8.95
N ILE A 263 -21.00 -14.87 -9.20
CA ILE A 263 -21.50 -13.48 -9.29
C ILE A 263 -21.89 -13.15 -10.73
N THR A 264 -22.99 -12.40 -10.89
CA THR A 264 -23.48 -12.01 -12.21
C THR A 264 -22.52 -11.00 -12.87
N PRO A 265 -22.44 -10.95 -14.21
CA PRO A 265 -21.59 -9.97 -14.89
C PRO A 265 -21.89 -8.51 -14.51
N GLU A 266 -23.15 -8.19 -14.23
CA GLU A 266 -23.59 -6.85 -13.82
C GLU A 266 -23.10 -6.48 -12.42
N GLU A 267 -23.24 -7.39 -11.45
CA GLU A 267 -22.72 -7.22 -10.10
C GLU A 267 -21.19 -7.12 -10.08
N SER A 268 -20.51 -7.96 -10.87
CA SER A 268 -19.06 -7.92 -11.03
C SER A 268 -18.60 -6.54 -11.54
N LEU A 269 -19.27 -6.00 -12.55
CA LEU A 269 -18.97 -4.68 -13.11
C LEU A 269 -19.22 -3.56 -12.09
N ALA A 270 -20.32 -3.62 -11.34
CA ALA A 270 -20.62 -2.65 -10.30
C ALA A 270 -19.54 -2.61 -9.20
N LEU A 271 -19.06 -3.79 -8.76
CA LEU A 271 -17.98 -3.90 -7.78
C LEU A 271 -16.64 -3.41 -8.34
N ILE A 272 -16.33 -3.69 -9.62
CA ILE A 272 -15.13 -3.16 -10.28
C ILE A 272 -15.18 -1.63 -10.35
N HIS A 273 -16.33 -1.05 -10.71
CA HIS A 273 -16.51 0.41 -10.70
C HIS A 273 -16.33 1.00 -9.30
N GLN A 274 -16.86 0.33 -8.27
CA GLN A 274 -16.69 0.75 -6.88
C GLN A 274 -15.22 0.73 -6.44
N ALA A 275 -14.50 -0.36 -6.75
CA ALA A 275 -13.06 -0.47 -6.48
C ALA A 275 -12.23 0.57 -7.25
N SER A 276 -12.64 0.89 -8.48
CA SER A 276 -11.97 1.86 -9.34
C SER A 276 -12.18 3.30 -8.84
N LEU A 277 -13.40 3.63 -8.42
CA LEU A 277 -13.71 4.91 -7.78
C LEU A 277 -12.95 5.05 -6.46
N ALA A 278 -12.87 3.97 -5.67
CA ALA A 278 -12.13 3.93 -4.42
C ALA A 278 -10.66 4.30 -4.61
N GLU A 279 -10.03 3.71 -5.62
CA GLU A 279 -8.62 3.93 -5.96
C GLU A 279 -8.37 5.30 -6.58
N PHE A 280 -9.30 5.80 -7.39
CA PHE A 280 -9.22 7.14 -7.91
C PHE A 280 -9.25 8.20 -6.80
N MET A 281 -10.18 8.07 -5.85
CA MET A 281 -10.30 8.96 -4.69
C MET A 281 -9.06 8.89 -3.79
N ARG A 282 -8.56 7.68 -3.55
CA ARG A 282 -7.31 7.45 -2.82
C ARG A 282 -6.11 8.09 -3.54
N GLY A 283 -5.99 7.91 -4.85
CA GLY A 283 -4.91 8.47 -5.67
C GLY A 283 -4.86 9.98 -5.59
N LEU A 284 -6.01 10.66 -5.73
CA LEU A 284 -6.13 12.11 -5.52
C LEU A 284 -5.64 12.55 -4.13
N GLY A 285 -6.00 11.78 -3.09
CA GLY A 285 -5.55 12.01 -1.73
C GLY A 285 -4.03 11.91 -1.55
N PHE A 286 -3.36 11.02 -2.28
CA PHE A 286 -1.91 10.84 -2.14
C PHE A 286 -1.04 11.74 -3.01
N VAL A 287 -1.62 12.52 -3.93
CA VAL A 287 -0.86 13.42 -4.81
C VAL A 287 0.11 14.32 -4.03
N PRO A 288 -0.28 15.02 -2.95
CA PRO A 288 0.66 15.90 -2.22
C PRO A 288 1.83 15.13 -1.59
N LEU A 289 1.56 13.98 -0.98
CA LEU A 289 2.56 13.13 -0.34
C LEU A 289 3.57 12.61 -1.38
N ILE A 290 3.06 12.00 -2.45
CA ILE A 290 3.90 11.38 -3.49
C ILE A 290 4.70 12.45 -4.23
N ALA A 291 4.07 13.56 -4.62
CA ALA A 291 4.75 14.63 -5.33
C ALA A 291 5.83 15.28 -4.46
N THR A 292 5.53 15.61 -3.20
CA THR A 292 6.51 16.23 -2.28
C THR A 292 7.74 15.35 -2.11
N THR A 293 7.55 14.07 -1.82
CA THR A 293 8.65 13.12 -1.56
C THR A 293 9.44 12.84 -2.83
N ALA A 294 8.77 12.69 -3.97
CA ALA A 294 9.44 12.51 -5.26
C ALA A 294 10.27 13.72 -5.66
N LEU A 295 9.75 14.93 -5.48
CA LEU A 295 10.46 16.17 -5.82
C LEU A 295 11.64 16.41 -4.87
N ALA A 296 11.51 16.06 -3.59
CA ALA A 296 12.59 16.18 -2.62
C ALA A 296 13.75 15.21 -2.88
N THR A 297 13.46 14.00 -3.37
CA THR A 297 14.45 12.91 -3.46
C THR A 297 14.92 12.63 -4.88
N GLY A 298 14.12 12.99 -5.89
CA GLY A 298 14.33 12.56 -7.28
C GLY A 298 14.03 11.08 -7.51
N VAL A 299 13.31 10.43 -6.58
CA VAL A 299 12.88 9.03 -6.65
C VAL A 299 11.36 8.97 -6.67
N TYR A 300 10.78 8.40 -7.73
CA TYR A 300 9.33 8.39 -7.92
C TYR A 300 8.63 7.21 -7.22
N ALA A 301 7.30 7.25 -7.15
CA ALA A 301 6.49 6.09 -6.75
C ALA A 301 6.46 5.07 -7.89
N VAL A 302 6.69 3.79 -7.61
CA VAL A 302 6.56 2.71 -8.62
C VAL A 302 5.19 2.70 -9.30
N ALA A 303 4.11 2.91 -8.52
CA ALA A 303 2.74 2.97 -9.03
C ALA A 303 2.27 4.40 -9.36
N GLY A 304 3.18 5.38 -9.41
CA GLY A 304 2.82 6.77 -9.62
C GLY A 304 1.85 7.31 -8.57
N PHE A 305 0.87 8.12 -8.98
CA PHE A 305 -0.26 8.57 -8.14
C PHE A 305 -1.37 7.51 -8.03
N THR A 306 -1.06 6.25 -8.29
CA THR A 306 -1.94 5.07 -8.22
C THR A 306 -3.05 5.00 -9.26
N PHE A 307 -3.16 5.97 -10.18
CA PHE A 307 -4.17 5.95 -11.25
C PHE A 307 -3.99 4.80 -12.25
N VAL A 308 -2.77 4.25 -12.36
CA VAL A 308 -2.50 3.05 -13.16
C VAL A 308 -3.34 1.84 -12.71
N PHE A 309 -3.69 1.74 -11.43
CA PHE A 309 -4.58 0.68 -10.95
C PHE A 309 -6.00 0.85 -11.49
N VAL A 310 -6.52 2.09 -11.50
CA VAL A 310 -7.84 2.43 -12.04
C VAL A 310 -7.94 2.03 -13.52
N VAL A 311 -6.90 2.33 -14.31
CA VAL A 311 -6.81 1.89 -15.71
C VAL A 311 -6.88 0.37 -15.81
N GLY A 312 -6.09 -0.33 -15.00
CA GLY A 312 -6.06 -1.79 -14.99
C GLY A 312 -7.40 -2.42 -14.65
N TYR A 313 -8.19 -1.83 -13.76
CA TYR A 313 -9.51 -2.37 -13.39
C TYR A 313 -10.58 -2.12 -14.46
N LEU A 314 -10.54 -0.95 -15.10
CA LEU A 314 -11.59 -0.54 -16.04
C LEU A 314 -11.34 -1.03 -17.47
N VAL A 315 -10.10 -1.30 -17.85
CA VAL A 315 -9.74 -1.74 -19.21
C VAL A 315 -9.57 -3.27 -19.22
N PRO A 316 -10.49 -4.04 -19.83
CA PRO A 316 -10.45 -5.51 -19.76
C PRO A 316 -9.36 -6.17 -20.61
N ASN A 317 -8.78 -5.44 -21.57
CA ASN A 317 -7.73 -5.95 -22.45
C ASN A 317 -6.35 -5.58 -21.85
N PRO A 318 -5.50 -6.56 -21.45
CA PRO A 318 -4.24 -6.28 -20.78
C PRO A 318 -3.24 -5.47 -21.62
N LEU A 319 -3.22 -5.65 -22.93
CA LEU A 319 -2.33 -4.91 -23.82
C LEU A 319 -2.74 -3.44 -23.90
N LEU A 320 -4.04 -3.19 -24.10
CA LEU A 320 -4.59 -1.84 -24.12
C LEU A 320 -4.47 -1.17 -22.75
N ALA A 321 -4.73 -1.90 -21.67
CA ALA A 321 -4.52 -1.43 -20.30
C ALA A 321 -3.06 -1.04 -20.08
N GLY A 322 -2.11 -1.82 -20.61
CA GLY A 322 -0.69 -1.50 -20.54
C GLY A 322 -0.31 -0.23 -21.31
N ILE A 323 -0.85 -0.03 -22.50
CA ILE A 323 -0.60 1.20 -23.28
C ILE A 323 -1.17 2.42 -22.53
N ILE A 324 -2.43 2.35 -22.07
CA ILE A 324 -3.07 3.45 -21.35
C ILE A 324 -2.36 3.71 -20.02
N GLY A 325 -1.96 2.66 -19.30
CA GLY A 325 -1.18 2.76 -18.06
C GLY A 325 0.16 3.47 -18.24
N ALA A 326 0.87 3.15 -19.32
CA ALA A 326 2.11 3.81 -19.69
C ALA A 326 1.89 5.31 -20.01
N VAL A 327 0.78 5.63 -20.67
CA VAL A 327 0.38 7.03 -20.93
C VAL A 327 0.06 7.75 -19.61
N VAL A 328 -0.74 7.14 -18.73
CA VAL A 328 -1.14 7.75 -17.45
C VAL A 328 0.08 8.08 -16.60
N ILE A 329 0.97 7.13 -16.35
CA ILE A 329 2.16 7.41 -15.52
C ILE A 329 3.08 8.44 -16.19
N SER A 330 3.11 8.48 -17.53
CA SER A 330 3.87 9.50 -18.26
C SER A 330 3.30 10.90 -18.03
N LEU A 331 1.97 11.04 -18.10
CA LEU A 331 1.28 12.29 -17.82
C LEU A 331 1.50 12.73 -16.37
N GLU A 332 1.41 11.81 -15.41
CA GLU A 332 1.68 12.11 -14.00
C GLU A 332 3.10 12.68 -13.80
N VAL A 333 4.12 12.03 -14.37
CA VAL A 333 5.51 12.46 -14.27
C VAL A 333 5.72 13.84 -14.90
N LEU A 334 5.12 14.11 -16.07
CA LEU A 334 5.19 15.42 -16.71
C LEU A 334 4.47 16.50 -15.90
N MET A 335 3.40 16.14 -15.18
CA MET A 335 2.66 17.04 -14.29
C MET A 335 3.40 17.35 -12.98
N LEU A 336 4.39 16.54 -12.57
CA LEU A 336 5.14 16.75 -11.31
C LEU A 336 5.73 18.15 -11.19
N ARG A 337 6.23 18.73 -12.29
CA ARG A 337 6.80 20.09 -12.26
C ARG A 337 5.74 21.13 -11.89
N SER A 338 4.54 21.01 -12.45
CA SER A 338 3.42 21.92 -12.18
C SER A 338 2.89 21.72 -10.76
N ILE A 339 2.72 20.47 -10.32
CA ILE A 339 2.31 20.14 -8.96
C ILE A 339 3.33 20.65 -7.94
N GLY A 340 4.63 20.48 -8.22
CA GLY A 340 5.71 20.97 -7.38
C GLY A 340 5.73 22.49 -7.24
N LYS A 341 5.52 23.23 -8.34
CA LYS A 341 5.37 24.69 -8.29
C LYS A 341 4.17 25.11 -7.45
N TRP A 342 3.07 24.36 -7.51
CA TRP A 342 1.87 24.63 -6.71
C TRP A 342 2.11 24.32 -5.22
N LEU A 343 2.69 23.15 -4.89
CA LEU A 343 3.04 22.76 -3.53
C LEU A 343 4.07 23.70 -2.91
N GLY A 344 5.03 24.21 -3.69
CA GLY A 344 6.01 25.19 -3.24
C GLY A 344 5.38 26.53 -2.79
N ARG A 345 4.14 26.82 -3.20
CA ARG A 345 3.40 27.98 -2.69
C ARG A 345 2.82 27.74 -1.30
N PHE A 346 2.68 26.49 -0.85
CA PHE A 346 2.00 26.13 0.39
C PHE A 346 2.88 25.19 1.25
N PRO A 347 3.84 25.76 2.02
CA PRO A 347 4.73 24.98 2.88
C PRO A 347 4.02 24.04 3.85
N SER A 348 2.85 24.41 4.37
CA SER A 348 2.09 23.56 5.29
C SER A 348 1.56 22.30 4.61
N VAL A 349 1.22 22.35 3.31
CA VAL A 349 0.82 21.15 2.54
C VAL A 349 2.02 20.21 2.39
N ARG A 350 3.22 20.76 2.17
CA ARG A 350 4.46 19.99 2.10
C ARG A 350 4.74 19.28 3.43
N ASN A 351 4.66 20.02 4.54
CA ASN A 351 4.91 19.51 5.89
C ASN A 351 3.89 18.45 6.33
N ALA A 352 2.67 18.46 5.75
CA ALA A 352 1.66 17.46 6.03
C ALA A 352 2.07 16.04 5.59
N SER A 353 3.01 15.93 4.64
CA SER A 353 3.48 14.65 4.10
C SER A 353 4.03 13.72 5.20
N ASP A 354 4.84 14.23 6.12
CA ASP A 354 5.40 13.42 7.21
C ASP A 354 4.33 13.01 8.23
N ASN A 355 3.38 13.90 8.52
CA ASN A 355 2.24 13.59 9.39
C ASN A 355 1.33 12.53 8.76
N ILE A 356 1.12 12.56 7.45
CA ILE A 356 0.39 11.52 6.71
C ILE A 356 1.09 10.17 6.84
N ARG A 357 2.42 10.11 6.62
CA ARG A 357 3.18 8.87 6.76
C ARG A 357 3.07 8.29 8.17
N ASN A 358 3.23 9.13 9.20
CA ASN A 358 3.11 8.72 10.59
C ASN A 358 1.69 8.26 10.93
N ALA A 359 0.66 8.97 10.46
CA ALA A 359 -0.74 8.58 10.63
C ALA A 359 -1.03 7.21 10.01
N MET A 360 -0.56 6.95 8.79
CA MET A 360 -0.73 5.65 8.11
C MET A 360 -0.11 4.52 8.93
N ASN A 361 1.13 4.67 9.40
CA ASN A 361 1.79 3.64 10.21
C ASN A 361 1.03 3.34 11.50
N LEU A 362 0.61 4.38 12.22
CA LEU A 362 -0.09 4.24 13.49
C LEU A 362 -1.47 3.58 13.32
N LEU A 363 -2.22 3.98 12.30
CA LEU A 363 -3.53 3.38 12.01
C LEU A 363 -3.38 1.92 11.57
N MET A 364 -2.35 1.58 10.80
CA MET A 364 -2.07 0.20 10.42
C MET A 364 -1.70 -0.66 11.63
N GLU A 365 -0.84 -0.19 12.53
CA GLU A 365 -0.52 -0.91 13.78
C GLU A 365 -1.79 -1.18 14.62
N TYR A 366 -2.63 -0.16 14.80
CA TYR A 366 -3.88 -0.27 15.53
C TYR A 366 -4.86 -1.25 14.88
N ALA A 367 -5.06 -1.11 13.57
CA ALA A 367 -6.04 -1.88 12.82
C ALA A 367 -5.65 -3.35 12.69
N LEU A 368 -4.37 -3.65 12.45
CA LEU A 368 -3.88 -5.01 12.39
C LEU A 368 -3.96 -5.71 13.73
N LEU A 369 -3.77 -5.00 14.85
CA LEU A 369 -4.00 -5.55 16.18
C LEU A 369 -5.47 -5.95 16.39
N ILE A 370 -6.41 -5.06 16.07
CA ILE A 370 -7.85 -5.36 16.19
C ILE A 370 -8.27 -6.49 15.25
N GLY A 371 -7.83 -6.42 13.99
CA GLY A 371 -8.13 -7.47 13.01
C GLY A 371 -7.55 -8.83 13.41
N ALA A 372 -6.37 -8.84 14.03
CA ALA A 372 -5.77 -10.07 14.55
C ALA A 372 -6.60 -10.66 15.70
N ILE A 373 -7.14 -9.80 16.57
CA ILE A 373 -8.06 -10.23 17.63
C ILE A 373 -9.32 -10.85 17.02
N PHE A 374 -9.96 -10.18 16.05
CA PHE A 374 -11.15 -10.72 15.37
C PHE A 374 -10.86 -12.05 14.67
N ALA A 375 -9.74 -12.14 13.95
CA ALA A 375 -9.30 -13.36 13.30
C ALA A 375 -9.08 -14.50 14.31
N SER A 376 -8.41 -14.23 15.43
CA SER A 376 -8.15 -15.24 16.46
C SER A 376 -9.43 -15.77 17.11
N ILE A 377 -10.40 -14.88 17.37
CA ILE A 377 -11.71 -15.25 17.94
C ILE A 377 -12.53 -16.04 16.93
N LYS A 378 -12.55 -15.64 15.67
CA LYS A 378 -13.24 -16.38 14.60
C LYS A 378 -12.64 -17.77 14.40
N MET A 379 -11.32 -17.91 14.56
CA MET A 379 -10.61 -19.16 14.33
C MET A 379 -10.85 -20.22 15.40
N ALA A 380 -10.85 -19.84 16.68
CA ALA A 380 -10.94 -20.79 17.79
C ALA A 380 -11.52 -20.19 19.09
N GLY A 381 -12.39 -19.19 18.96
CA GLY A 381 -12.96 -18.47 20.10
C GLY A 381 -11.91 -17.87 21.01
N TYR A 382 -12.18 -17.90 22.32
CA TYR A 382 -11.25 -17.35 23.32
C TYR A 382 -9.97 -18.17 23.48
N THR A 383 -9.93 -19.43 23.02
CA THR A 383 -8.69 -20.22 22.96
C THR A 383 -7.74 -19.62 21.93
N GLY A 384 -8.23 -19.33 20.72
CA GLY A 384 -7.46 -18.64 19.70
C GLY A 384 -6.96 -17.27 20.18
N PHE A 385 -7.86 -16.47 20.77
CA PHE A 385 -7.51 -15.19 21.37
C PHE A 385 -6.40 -15.29 22.42
N THR A 386 -6.48 -16.29 23.32
CA THR A 386 -5.50 -16.48 24.39
C THR A 386 -4.13 -16.81 23.82
N ILE A 387 -4.05 -17.72 22.84
CA ILE A 387 -2.79 -18.09 22.18
C ILE A 387 -2.19 -16.88 21.44
N THR A 388 -3.00 -16.19 20.63
CA THR A 388 -2.55 -15.00 19.90
C THR A 388 -2.05 -13.91 20.84
N THR A 389 -2.79 -13.63 21.92
CA THR A 389 -2.41 -12.61 22.92
C THR A 389 -1.11 -12.99 23.63
N ALA A 390 -0.96 -14.26 24.03
CA ALA A 390 0.26 -14.75 24.65
C ALA A 390 1.47 -14.60 23.72
N LEU A 391 1.33 -14.93 22.43
CA LEU A 391 2.39 -14.77 21.43
C LEU A 391 2.74 -13.30 21.17
N TYR A 392 1.73 -12.42 21.12
CA TYR A 392 1.96 -10.99 20.98
C TYR A 392 2.76 -10.41 22.15
N PHE A 393 2.37 -10.71 23.40
CA PHE A 393 3.10 -10.25 24.57
C PHE A 393 4.44 -10.96 24.78
N LEU A 394 4.59 -12.20 24.31
CA LEU A 394 5.90 -12.87 24.26
C LEU A 394 6.86 -12.08 23.38
N ASN A 395 6.42 -11.65 22.19
CA ASN A 395 7.21 -10.79 21.30
C ASN A 395 7.59 -9.47 21.98
N GLU A 396 6.67 -8.83 22.72
CA GLU A 396 6.97 -7.62 23.51
C GLU A 396 8.02 -7.89 24.60
N ALA A 397 7.88 -9.00 25.35
CA ALA A 397 8.75 -9.34 26.46
C ALA A 397 10.19 -9.67 26.04
N ILE A 398 10.38 -10.25 24.85
CA ILE A 398 11.71 -10.61 24.32
C ILE A 398 12.36 -9.50 23.48
N GLY A 399 11.84 -8.26 23.55
CA GLY A 399 12.44 -7.09 22.91
C GLY A 399 12.01 -6.85 21.45
N ARG A 400 10.82 -7.32 21.06
CA ARG A 400 10.20 -7.13 19.73
C ARG A 400 11.05 -7.62 18.54
N PRO A 401 11.45 -8.90 18.50
CA PRO A 401 12.10 -9.47 17.32
C PRO A 401 11.21 -9.40 16.07
N VAL A 402 9.89 -9.50 16.25
CA VAL A 402 8.91 -9.14 15.22
C VAL A 402 8.47 -7.70 15.45
N MET A 403 8.55 -6.89 14.40
CA MET A 403 8.16 -5.49 14.45
C MET A 403 6.69 -5.31 14.80
N LYS A 404 6.38 -4.22 15.51
CA LYS A 404 5.05 -3.94 16.08
C LYS A 404 3.90 -4.03 15.08
N ILE A 405 4.11 -3.59 13.83
CA ILE A 405 3.09 -3.68 12.76
C ILE A 405 2.82 -5.12 12.29
N ALA A 406 3.81 -6.02 12.33
CA ALA A 406 3.65 -7.41 11.92
C ALA A 406 3.32 -8.36 13.07
N ALA A 407 3.68 -7.99 14.30
CA ALA A 407 3.52 -8.84 15.47
C ALA A 407 2.10 -9.41 15.62
N PRO A 408 1.00 -8.64 15.46
CA PRO A 408 -0.35 -9.20 15.58
C PRO A 408 -0.67 -10.24 14.52
N VAL A 409 -0.30 -10.00 13.25
CA VAL A 409 -0.60 -10.92 12.15
C VAL A 409 0.22 -12.20 12.28
N VAL A 410 1.51 -12.07 12.60
CA VAL A 410 2.39 -13.22 12.83
C VAL A 410 1.88 -14.05 14.01
N ALA A 411 1.44 -13.41 15.10
CA ALA A 411 0.86 -14.11 16.25
C ALA A 411 -0.39 -14.92 15.89
N VAL A 412 -1.27 -14.40 15.02
CA VAL A 412 -2.47 -15.13 14.55
C VAL A 412 -2.09 -16.30 13.64
N ILE A 413 -1.14 -16.11 12.74
CA ILE A 413 -0.66 -17.18 11.86
C ILE A 413 -0.06 -18.33 12.70
N ILE A 414 0.81 -18.00 13.66
CA ILE A 414 1.39 -18.99 14.57
C ILE A 414 0.30 -19.66 15.41
N ALA A 415 -0.69 -18.90 15.91
CA ALA A 415 -1.81 -19.47 16.63
C ALA A 415 -2.58 -20.50 15.78
N GLY A 416 -2.83 -20.20 14.50
CA GLY A 416 -3.47 -21.16 13.58
C GLY A 416 -2.66 -22.43 13.36
N ILE A 417 -1.32 -22.33 13.29
CA ILE A 417 -0.43 -23.49 13.21
C ILE A 417 -0.51 -24.32 14.51
N VAL A 418 -0.43 -23.66 15.67
CA VAL A 418 -0.50 -24.30 16.99
C VAL A 418 -1.84 -25.01 17.21
N LEU A 419 -2.95 -24.37 16.84
CA LEU A 419 -4.29 -24.96 16.94
C LEU A 419 -4.46 -26.20 16.06
N ASN A 420 -3.87 -26.19 14.86
CA ASN A 420 -3.82 -27.39 14.03
C ASN A 420 -2.99 -28.49 14.67
N LEU A 421 -1.83 -28.18 15.29
CA LEU A 421 -1.07 -29.18 16.02
C LEU A 421 -1.88 -29.76 17.20
N PHE A 422 -2.60 -28.93 17.96
CA PHE A 422 -3.46 -29.37 19.05
C PHE A 422 -4.62 -30.24 18.57
N TYR A 423 -5.18 -29.97 17.38
CA TYR A 423 -6.16 -30.84 16.76
C TYR A 423 -5.61 -32.25 16.53
N TRP A 424 -4.42 -32.35 15.95
CA TRP A 424 -3.79 -33.64 15.65
C TRP A 424 -3.40 -34.41 16.91
N LEU A 425 -3.16 -33.70 18.02
CA LEU A 425 -2.92 -34.28 19.35
C LEU A 425 -4.22 -34.61 20.11
N GLY A 426 -5.41 -34.32 19.55
CA GLY A 426 -6.69 -34.52 20.20
C GLY A 426 -7.00 -33.53 21.34
N LEU A 427 -6.24 -32.45 21.46
CA LEU A 427 -6.36 -31.42 22.50
C LEU A 427 -7.27 -30.26 22.11
N PHE A 428 -7.61 -30.14 20.83
CA PHE A 428 -8.48 -29.09 20.31
C PHE A 428 -9.47 -29.67 19.31
N VAL A 429 -10.75 -29.32 19.45
CA VAL A 429 -11.79 -29.63 18.47
C VAL A 429 -12.20 -28.31 17.82
N PRO A 430 -12.10 -28.18 16.48
CA PRO A 430 -12.50 -26.96 15.79
C PRO A 430 -14.01 -26.81 15.94
N ALA A 431 -14.46 -25.58 16.18
CA ALA A 431 -15.87 -25.26 16.37
C ALA A 431 -16.68 -25.35 15.07
#